data_AF-A0AA35R4P1-F1
#
_entry.id   AF-A0AA35R4P1-F1
#
_cell.length_a   1.000
_cell.length_b   1.000
_cell.length_c   1.000
_cell.angle_alpha   90.00
_cell.angle_beta   90.00
_cell.angle_gamma   90.00
#
_symmetry.space_group_name_H-M   'P 1'
#
loop_
_entity.id
_entity.type
_entity.pdbx_description
1 polymer ?
#
loop_
_entity_poly.entity_id
_entity_poly.type
_entity_poly.pdbx_seq_one_letter_code
_entity_poly.pdbx_strand_id
1 'polypeptide(L)'
;MSSGVLCWRRPMPSWQAPTRLWQGGQTGDALVDFTGGVNEAINIGEGGYENDEDKKTELFEKMVEAQKHKAMISCSIALSEGDAPEKQLDCGLIKGHAYAITDIRKMSLSSGLMSILGRRSGNLMMLKLRNPWGKKEWNGAWSDQSEEWKKVPAKEREKMNIKIDDDGDFWMELHDWVHWFTDVSLCRQVNTSLLSLQKNWHEGTFHGEWKGRSAGGSVNNRETFLHNPQYVFKVPHGEAEVMLSLMQEDPRSALSSVGGKNFAIGFYIMKVSLPHTSCCQRKSIIGEYSVSKPV
;
A
#
# COMPACT_ATOMS: atom_id res chain seq x y z
N MET A 1 -20.23 5.94 -4.94
CA MET A 1 -19.39 4.74 -4.85
C MET A 1 -19.26 4.41 -3.37
N SER A 2 -19.78 3.26 -2.95
CA SER A 2 -19.72 2.81 -1.56
C SER A 2 -18.65 1.72 -1.48
N SER A 3 -17.48 2.07 -0.96
CA SER A 3 -16.38 1.12 -0.77
C SER A 3 -16.44 0.59 0.68
N GLY A 4 -16.15 -0.69 0.89
CA GLY A 4 -16.21 -1.34 2.21
C GLY A 4 -14.82 -1.84 2.64
N VAL A 5 -14.39 -1.53 3.85
CA VAL A 5 -13.19 -2.14 4.44
C VAL A 5 -13.63 -3.12 5.51
N LEU A 6 -13.20 -4.37 5.41
CA LEU A 6 -13.19 -5.24 6.57
C LEU A 6 -11.77 -5.21 7.14
N CYS A 7 -11.60 -4.44 8.22
CA CYS A 7 -10.32 -4.29 8.89
C CYS A 7 -10.32 -5.11 10.18
N TRP A 8 -9.44 -6.10 10.30
CA TRP A 8 -9.20 -6.81 11.54
C TRP A 8 -8.22 -5.97 12.39
N ARG A 9 -8.63 -5.30 13.48
CA ARG A 9 -7.76 -4.39 14.28
C ARG A 9 -7.40 -4.96 15.64
N ARG A 10 -6.14 -4.82 16.05
CA ARG A 10 -5.60 -5.05 17.41
C ARG A 10 -6.03 -3.95 18.42
N PRO A 11 -6.14 -4.22 19.73
CA PRO A 11 -5.97 -3.19 20.76
C PRO A 11 -4.49 -2.81 20.93
N MET A 12 -4.18 -1.51 20.99
CA MET A 12 -2.81 -0.99 21.18
C MET A 12 -2.14 -1.62 22.42
N PRO A 13 -0.97 -2.28 22.30
CA PRO A 13 -0.24 -2.79 23.45
C PRO A 13 0.46 -1.67 24.22
N SER A 14 0.64 -1.85 25.52
CA SER A 14 1.55 -1.05 26.34
C SER A 14 3.00 -1.34 25.95
N TRP A 15 3.72 -0.34 25.44
CA TRP A 15 5.07 -0.50 24.89
C TRP A 15 6.16 -0.65 25.97
N GLN A 16 6.78 -1.82 26.04
CA GLN A 16 8.19 -1.99 26.46
C GLN A 16 8.81 -3.08 25.59
N ALA A 17 9.55 -2.71 24.53
CA ALA A 17 10.20 -3.67 23.66
C ALA A 17 11.64 -3.21 23.29
N PRO A 18 12.67 -4.07 23.39
CA PRO A 18 14.06 -3.68 23.16
C PRO A 18 14.36 -3.40 21.68
N THR A 19 15.34 -2.53 21.42
CA THR A 19 15.73 -1.94 20.12
C THR A 19 16.17 -2.94 19.02
N ARG A 20 16.29 -4.24 19.31
CA ARG A 20 16.65 -5.29 18.32
C ARG A 20 15.49 -5.79 17.44
N LEU A 21 14.26 -5.30 17.66
CA LEU A 21 13.06 -5.72 16.93
C LEU A 21 12.88 -5.11 15.52
N TRP A 22 13.71 -4.14 15.15
CA TRP A 22 13.47 -3.26 13.98
C TRP A 22 14.31 -3.59 12.74
N GLN A 23 15.22 -4.57 12.79
CA GLN A 23 16.01 -4.97 11.61
C GLN A 23 15.22 -5.97 10.76
N GLY A 24 14.91 -5.58 9.51
CA GLY A 24 14.27 -6.44 8.51
C GLY A 24 12.74 -6.46 8.51
N GLY A 25 12.08 -5.46 9.12
CA GLY A 25 10.62 -5.31 9.01
C GLY A 25 10.21 -4.81 7.63
N GLN A 26 9.05 -5.25 7.12
CA GLN A 26 8.46 -4.67 5.91
C GLN A 26 7.88 -3.29 6.26
N THR A 27 8.17 -2.28 5.44
CA THR A 27 7.68 -0.90 5.67
C THR A 27 6.15 -0.84 5.78
N GLY A 28 5.45 -1.69 5.02
CA GLY A 28 4.00 -1.83 5.08
C GLY A 28 3.46 -2.17 6.47
N ASP A 29 4.11 -3.08 7.20
CA ASP A 29 3.69 -3.48 8.55
C ASP A 29 3.85 -2.32 9.53
N ALA A 30 4.97 -1.59 9.45
CA ALA A 30 5.21 -0.42 10.28
C ALA A 30 4.17 0.69 10.03
N LEU A 31 3.80 0.93 8.77
CA LEU A 31 2.77 1.92 8.43
C LEU A 31 1.41 1.54 9.02
N VAL A 32 1.06 0.25 9.01
CA VAL A 32 -0.16 -0.27 9.65
C VAL A 32 -0.09 -0.06 11.16
N ASP A 33 1.03 -0.38 11.81
CA ASP A 33 1.20 -0.21 13.26
C ASP A 33 1.08 1.26 13.69
N PHE A 34 1.62 2.20 12.92
CA PHE A 34 1.58 3.62 13.27
C PHE A 34 0.24 4.29 13.01
N THR A 35 -0.57 3.77 12.09
CA THR A 35 -1.80 4.47 11.65
C THR A 35 -3.08 3.68 11.81
N GLY A 36 -2.97 2.37 12.03
CA GLY A 36 -4.09 1.45 11.91
C GLY A 36 -4.73 1.47 10.52
N GLY A 37 -3.99 1.91 9.50
CA GLY A 37 -4.42 1.82 8.11
C GLY A 37 -4.41 0.37 7.60
N VAL A 38 -4.77 0.18 6.35
CA VAL A 38 -4.63 -1.12 5.68
C VAL A 38 -3.59 -1.00 4.59
N ASN A 39 -2.61 -1.90 4.62
CA ASN A 39 -1.54 -1.94 3.64
C ASN A 39 -1.86 -2.86 2.47
N GLU A 40 -1.60 -2.35 1.28
CA GLU A 40 -1.55 -3.11 0.05
C GLU A 40 -0.11 -3.11 -0.47
N ALA A 41 0.55 -4.28 -0.49
CA ALA A 41 1.89 -4.46 -1.01
C ALA A 41 1.83 -4.94 -2.47
N ILE A 42 2.60 -4.29 -3.35
CA ILE A 42 2.68 -4.58 -4.78
C ILE A 42 4.16 -4.79 -5.12
N ASN A 43 4.47 -5.95 -5.70
CA ASN A 43 5.79 -6.25 -6.24
C ASN A 43 5.84 -5.83 -7.71
N ILE A 44 6.62 -4.78 -7.97
CA ILE A 44 6.83 -4.17 -9.28
C ILE A 44 7.73 -5.04 -10.15
N GLY A 45 8.80 -5.60 -9.54
CA GLY A 45 9.80 -6.40 -10.26
C GLY A 45 9.22 -7.71 -10.80
N GLU A 46 8.49 -8.46 -9.97
CA GLU A 46 7.83 -9.71 -10.35
C GLU A 46 6.52 -9.48 -11.13
N GLY A 47 5.88 -8.33 -10.94
CA GLY A 47 4.61 -7.98 -11.60
C GLY A 47 4.73 -7.66 -13.10
N GLY A 48 5.96 -7.58 -13.62
CA GLY A 48 6.25 -7.32 -15.03
C GLY A 48 5.87 -5.91 -15.48
N TYR A 49 5.86 -4.93 -14.56
CA TYR A 49 5.45 -3.56 -14.84
C TYR A 49 6.40 -2.87 -15.83
N GLU A 50 7.69 -3.21 -15.84
CA GLU A 50 8.69 -2.58 -16.71
C GLU A 50 8.35 -2.69 -18.21
N ASN A 51 7.72 -3.79 -18.63
CA ASN A 51 7.45 -4.08 -20.04
C ASN A 51 5.99 -3.82 -20.45
N ASP A 52 5.15 -3.31 -19.55
CA ASP A 52 3.71 -3.19 -19.74
C ASP A 52 3.23 -1.76 -19.41
N GLU A 53 3.06 -0.94 -20.45
CA GLU A 53 2.66 0.48 -20.31
C GLU A 53 1.26 0.66 -19.73
N ASP A 54 0.33 -0.26 -20.00
CA ASP A 54 -1.03 -0.19 -19.47
C ASP A 54 -1.00 -0.44 -17.96
N LYS A 55 -0.25 -1.45 -17.50
CA LYS A 55 -0.04 -1.70 -16.07
C LYS A 55 0.66 -0.55 -15.35
N LYS A 56 1.68 0.07 -15.98
CA LYS A 56 2.33 1.27 -15.41
C LYS A 56 1.30 2.38 -15.21
N THR A 57 0.48 2.64 -16.23
CA THR A 57 -0.55 3.67 -16.20
C THR A 57 -1.60 3.39 -15.13
N GLU A 58 -2.11 2.16 -15.05
CA GLU A 58 -3.07 1.74 -14.02
C GLU A 58 -2.49 1.88 -12.61
N LEU A 59 -1.24 1.43 -12.38
CA LEU A 59 -0.56 1.58 -11.10
C LEU A 59 -0.42 3.05 -10.72
N PHE A 60 -0.01 3.91 -11.66
CA PHE A 60 0.11 5.34 -11.41
C PHE A 60 -1.22 5.97 -11.02
N GLU A 61 -2.30 5.64 -11.73
CA GLU A 61 -3.64 6.16 -11.41
C GLU A 61 -4.13 5.68 -10.06
N LYS A 62 -3.86 4.42 -9.71
CA LYS A 62 -4.11 3.87 -8.38
C LYS A 62 -3.35 4.62 -7.29
N MET A 63 -2.09 4.94 -7.50
CA MET A 63 -1.28 5.70 -6.53
C MET A 63 -1.76 7.16 -6.41
N VAL A 64 -2.12 7.82 -7.52
CA VAL A 64 -2.74 9.15 -7.51
C VAL A 64 -4.01 9.14 -6.66
N GLU A 65 -4.86 8.12 -6.84
CA GLU A 65 -6.11 7.99 -6.10
C GLU A 65 -5.87 7.72 -4.60
N ALA A 66 -4.86 6.90 -4.29
CA ALA A 66 -4.43 6.66 -2.91
C ALA A 66 -3.93 7.95 -2.25
N GLN A 67 -3.11 8.76 -2.96
CA GLN A 67 -2.62 10.06 -2.46
C GLN A 67 -3.76 11.05 -2.19
N LYS A 68 -4.77 11.14 -3.08
CA LYS A 68 -5.96 12.00 -2.85
C LYS A 68 -6.66 11.65 -1.54
N HIS A 69 -6.74 10.36 -1.25
CA HIS A 69 -7.29 9.81 -0.02
C HIS A 69 -6.31 9.79 1.17
N LYS A 70 -5.18 10.51 1.07
CA LYS A 70 -4.17 10.65 2.13
C LYS A 70 -3.57 9.31 2.57
N ALA A 71 -3.51 8.34 1.66
CA ALA A 71 -2.72 7.13 1.89
C ALA A 71 -1.24 7.50 2.03
N MET A 72 -0.53 6.78 2.90
CA MET A 72 0.92 6.85 2.94
C MET A 72 1.48 5.84 1.97
N ILE A 73 2.46 6.25 1.17
CA ILE A 73 3.04 5.41 0.14
C ILE A 73 4.53 5.29 0.41
N SER A 74 5.00 4.05 0.54
CA SER A 74 6.42 3.75 0.69
C SER A 74 6.86 2.78 -0.39
N CYS A 75 8.10 2.89 -0.85
CA CYS A 75 8.68 1.98 -1.82
C CYS A 75 10.09 1.60 -1.43
N SER A 76 10.59 0.50 -2.00
CA SER A 76 11.94 0.02 -1.74
C SER A 76 12.52 -0.68 -2.96
N ILE A 77 13.84 -0.87 -2.92
CA ILE A 77 14.59 -1.64 -3.89
C ILE A 77 15.12 -2.89 -3.20
N ALA A 78 14.77 -4.07 -3.67
CA ALA A 78 15.19 -5.33 -3.08
C ALA A 78 16.71 -5.52 -3.22
N LEU A 79 17.30 -6.18 -2.23
CA LEU A 79 18.69 -6.64 -2.32
C LEU A 79 18.75 -7.84 -3.26
N SER A 80 19.76 -7.88 -4.11
CA SER A 80 20.10 -9.09 -4.86
C SER A 80 20.95 -10.02 -3.98
N GLU A 81 21.01 -11.31 -4.31
CA GLU A 81 21.86 -12.25 -3.57
C GLU A 81 23.32 -11.76 -3.52
N GLY A 82 23.87 -11.67 -2.30
CA GLY A 82 25.23 -11.20 -2.07
C GLY A 82 25.40 -9.68 -1.97
N ASP A 83 24.35 -8.88 -2.18
CA ASP A 83 24.42 -7.44 -1.92
C ASP A 83 24.54 -7.17 -0.41
N ALA A 84 25.39 -6.21 -0.06
CA ALA A 84 25.43 -5.67 1.30
C ALA A 84 24.13 -4.90 1.59
N PRO A 85 23.65 -4.88 2.85
CA PRO A 85 22.53 -4.01 3.22
C PRO A 85 22.86 -2.56 2.92
N GLU A 86 21.86 -1.79 2.51
CA GLU A 86 21.99 -0.34 2.22
C GLU A 86 23.07 -0.02 1.16
N LYS A 87 23.21 -0.89 0.15
CA LYS A 87 24.14 -0.69 -0.96
C LYS A 87 23.69 0.47 -1.84
N GLN A 88 24.52 1.52 -1.89
CA GLN A 88 24.33 2.64 -2.80
C GLN A 88 24.71 2.28 -4.23
N LEU A 89 23.89 2.70 -5.19
CA LEU A 89 24.06 2.54 -6.64
C LEU A 89 24.68 3.79 -7.25
N ASP A 90 25.24 3.66 -8.45
CA ASP A 90 25.85 4.77 -9.19
C ASP A 90 24.84 5.87 -9.53
N CYS A 91 23.56 5.50 -9.65
CA CYS A 91 22.45 6.43 -9.86
C CYS A 91 21.99 7.17 -8.58
N GLY A 92 22.68 6.95 -7.45
CA GLY A 92 22.41 7.60 -6.16
C GLY A 92 21.42 6.86 -5.26
N LEU A 93 20.59 5.98 -5.83
CA LEU A 93 19.62 5.16 -5.08
C LEU A 93 20.30 4.11 -4.18
N ILE A 94 19.59 3.62 -3.18
CA ILE A 94 20.09 2.71 -2.16
C ILE A 94 19.22 1.45 -2.14
N LYS A 95 19.83 0.28 -2.34
CA LYS A 95 19.15 -1.01 -2.21
C LYS A 95 18.98 -1.42 -0.76
N GLY A 96 17.92 -2.17 -0.47
CA GLY A 96 17.57 -2.59 0.89
C GLY A 96 17.14 -1.45 1.79
N HIS A 97 16.71 -0.33 1.20
CA HIS A 97 16.32 0.89 1.89
C HIS A 97 14.90 1.31 1.51
N ALA A 98 14.19 1.90 2.47
CA ALA A 98 12.84 2.39 2.28
C ALA A 98 12.82 3.88 1.92
N TYR A 99 12.06 4.22 0.89
CA TYR A 99 11.78 5.57 0.43
C TYR A 99 10.29 5.87 0.63
N ALA A 100 9.95 7.14 0.88
CA ALA A 100 8.57 7.59 0.90
C ALA A 100 8.22 8.26 -0.42
N ILE A 101 7.04 7.99 -0.99
CA ILE A 101 6.49 8.79 -2.08
C ILE A 101 5.65 9.89 -1.45
N THR A 102 6.11 11.14 -1.59
CA THR A 102 5.52 12.31 -0.92
C THR A 102 4.58 13.10 -1.81
N ASP A 103 4.73 12.99 -3.14
CA ASP A 103 3.85 13.62 -4.10
C ASP A 103 3.82 12.85 -5.43
N ILE A 104 2.70 12.89 -6.14
CA ILE A 104 2.43 12.17 -7.39
C ILE A 104 1.62 13.09 -8.29
N ARG A 105 2.15 13.40 -9.48
CA ARG A 105 1.57 14.42 -10.37
C ARG A 105 1.65 14.03 -11.83
N LYS A 106 0.58 14.34 -12.57
CA LYS A 106 0.60 14.37 -14.05
C LYS A 106 1.06 15.76 -14.49
N MET A 107 2.21 15.86 -15.12
CA MET A 107 2.74 17.12 -15.67
C MET A 107 2.41 17.19 -17.16
N SER A 108 1.53 18.12 -17.53
CA SER A 108 1.17 18.40 -18.92
C SER A 108 2.14 19.42 -19.51
N LEU A 109 2.97 19.00 -20.45
CA LEU A 109 3.84 19.88 -21.22
C LEU A 109 3.22 20.20 -22.58
N SER A 110 3.53 21.37 -23.14
CA SER A 110 3.08 21.71 -24.49
C SER A 110 3.68 20.75 -25.52
N SER A 111 2.97 20.52 -26.64
CA SER A 111 3.45 19.59 -27.68
C SER A 111 4.85 19.95 -28.19
N GLY A 112 5.20 21.24 -28.25
CA GLY A 112 6.54 21.68 -28.62
C GLY A 112 7.61 21.32 -27.58
N LEU A 113 7.30 21.44 -26.28
CA LEU A 113 8.20 21.06 -25.19
C LEU A 113 8.37 19.53 -25.10
N MET A 114 7.30 18.77 -25.34
CA MET A 114 7.37 17.31 -25.44
C MET A 114 8.35 16.88 -26.54
N SER A 115 8.27 17.49 -27.73
CA SER A 115 9.21 17.22 -28.82
C SER A 115 10.66 17.57 -28.46
N ILE A 116 10.91 18.67 -27.74
CA ILE A 116 12.25 19.06 -27.26
C ILE A 116 12.81 18.04 -26.24
N LEU A 117 11.94 17.41 -25.46
CA LEU A 117 12.28 16.31 -24.55
C LEU A 117 12.30 14.93 -25.24
N GLY A 118 12.15 14.88 -26.57
CA GLY A 118 12.13 13.63 -27.34
C GLY A 118 10.88 12.78 -27.12
N ARG A 119 9.80 13.35 -26.58
CA ARG A 119 8.53 12.66 -26.29
C ARG A 119 7.50 12.96 -27.38
N ARG A 120 6.79 11.91 -27.84
CA ARG A 120 5.84 12.02 -28.97
C ARG A 120 4.52 12.70 -28.61
N SER A 121 3.97 12.45 -27.43
CA SER A 121 2.77 13.10 -26.87
C SER A 121 2.52 12.59 -25.45
N GLY A 122 1.62 13.25 -24.70
CA GLY A 122 1.14 12.77 -23.41
C GLY A 122 1.46 13.68 -22.23
N ASN A 123 1.14 13.20 -21.03
CA ASN A 123 1.53 13.81 -19.76
C ASN A 123 2.69 13.02 -19.16
N LEU A 124 3.63 13.70 -18.53
CA LEU A 124 4.67 13.02 -17.76
C LEU A 124 4.07 12.60 -16.41
N MET A 125 4.26 11.32 -16.07
CA MET A 125 3.84 10.74 -14.81
C MET A 125 4.99 10.87 -13.81
N MET A 126 4.89 11.85 -12.92
CA MET A 126 5.98 12.26 -12.04
C MET A 126 5.73 11.79 -10.60
N LEU A 127 6.78 11.31 -9.95
CA LEU A 127 6.80 10.89 -8.55
C LEU A 127 7.84 11.71 -7.79
N LYS A 128 7.46 12.27 -6.65
CA LYS A 128 8.38 12.88 -5.69
C LYS A 128 8.66 11.88 -4.59
N LEU A 129 9.91 11.47 -4.47
CA LEU A 129 10.37 10.55 -3.44
C LEU A 129 11.15 11.30 -2.37
N ARG A 130 11.24 10.69 -1.19
CA ARG A 130 12.04 11.17 -0.08
C ARG A 130 12.88 10.02 0.49
N ASN A 131 14.19 10.23 0.54
CA ASN A 131 15.10 9.43 1.35
C ASN A 131 15.02 9.89 2.82
N PRO A 132 14.59 9.04 3.77
CA PRO A 132 14.49 9.41 5.19
C PRO A 132 15.79 9.88 5.83
N TRP A 133 16.95 9.51 5.27
CA TRP A 133 18.25 9.97 5.77
C TRP A 133 18.57 11.42 5.42
N GLY A 134 17.76 12.05 4.58
CA GLY A 134 17.92 13.45 4.19
C GLY A 134 19.20 13.72 3.41
N LYS A 135 19.67 12.74 2.64
CA LYS A 135 20.85 12.81 1.77
C LYS A 135 20.82 11.66 0.76
N LYS A 136 21.69 11.68 -0.24
CA LYS A 136 21.85 10.62 -1.26
C LYS A 136 20.58 10.46 -2.09
N GLU A 137 20.47 11.34 -3.07
CA GLU A 137 19.32 11.48 -3.95
C GLU A 137 19.59 10.86 -5.32
N TRP A 138 18.52 10.68 -6.09
CA TRP A 138 18.58 10.33 -7.50
C TRP A 138 19.37 11.37 -8.30
N ASN A 139 20.30 10.93 -9.15
CA ASN A 139 21.13 11.81 -9.98
C ASN A 139 20.83 11.72 -11.48
N GLY A 140 19.77 11.03 -11.88
CA GLY A 140 19.36 10.89 -13.29
C GLY A 140 18.39 11.98 -13.75
N ALA A 141 17.58 11.66 -14.76
CA ALA A 141 16.58 12.58 -15.31
C ALA A 141 15.60 13.04 -14.23
N TRP A 142 15.27 14.33 -14.23
CA TRP A 142 14.39 14.99 -13.25
C TRP A 142 14.91 15.07 -11.80
N SER A 143 16.16 14.68 -11.55
CA SER A 143 16.86 15.01 -10.30
C SER A 143 16.94 16.52 -10.05
N ASP A 144 17.29 16.94 -8.84
CA ASP A 144 17.31 18.35 -8.44
C ASP A 144 18.15 19.25 -9.34
N GLN A 145 19.25 18.74 -9.89
CA GLN A 145 20.17 19.48 -10.77
C GLN A 145 20.00 19.13 -12.27
N SER A 146 18.96 18.38 -12.61
CA SER A 146 18.70 17.89 -13.97
C SER A 146 18.48 19.02 -14.99
N GLU A 147 19.09 18.89 -16.17
CA GLU A 147 18.95 19.82 -17.29
C GLU A 147 17.51 19.85 -17.85
N GLU A 148 16.76 18.78 -17.65
CA GLU A 148 15.36 18.63 -18.04
C GLU A 148 14.50 19.72 -17.38
N TRP A 149 14.76 20.06 -16.12
CA TRP A 149 14.07 21.16 -15.45
C TRP A 149 14.33 22.51 -16.11
N LYS A 150 15.51 22.74 -16.71
CA LYS A 150 15.80 24.00 -17.40
C LYS A 150 14.96 24.19 -18.66
N LYS A 151 14.45 23.11 -19.24
CA LYS A 151 13.55 23.11 -20.40
C LYS A 151 12.08 23.33 -20.01
N VAL A 152 11.73 23.18 -18.73
CA VAL A 152 10.35 23.35 -18.24
C VAL A 152 10.08 24.82 -17.88
N PRO A 153 8.93 25.38 -18.29
CA PRO A 153 8.54 26.75 -17.91
C PRO A 153 8.54 26.98 -16.41
N ALA A 154 8.95 28.19 -15.96
CA ALA A 154 8.99 28.57 -14.54
C ALA A 154 7.68 28.27 -13.79
N LYS A 155 6.53 28.59 -14.41
CA LYS A 155 5.20 28.31 -13.84
C LYS A 155 4.96 26.83 -13.51
N GLU A 156 5.40 25.92 -14.37
CA GLU A 156 5.23 24.48 -14.11
C GLU A 156 6.25 23.99 -13.07
N ARG A 157 7.48 24.53 -13.07
CA ARG A 157 8.48 24.25 -12.02
C ARG A 157 8.02 24.68 -10.63
N GLU A 158 7.45 25.89 -10.52
CA GLU A 158 6.89 26.41 -9.27
C GLU A 158 5.76 25.53 -8.76
N LYS A 159 4.87 25.07 -9.65
CA LYS A 159 3.83 24.10 -9.27
C LYS A 159 4.46 22.84 -8.70
N MET A 160 5.46 22.27 -9.36
CA MET A 160 6.15 21.06 -8.91
C MET A 160 6.91 21.24 -7.58
N ASN A 161 7.03 22.47 -7.07
CA ASN A 161 7.71 22.80 -5.82
C ASN A 161 9.11 22.14 -5.76
N ILE A 162 9.86 22.28 -6.85
CA ILE A 162 11.22 21.76 -6.96
C ILE A 162 12.09 22.58 -6.01
N LYS A 163 12.74 21.88 -5.09
CA LYS A 163 13.79 22.42 -4.26
C LYS A 163 15.09 21.89 -4.83
N ILE A 164 16.16 22.67 -4.75
CA ILE A 164 17.51 22.22 -5.11
C ILE A 164 18.29 22.25 -3.80
N ASP A 165 18.28 21.14 -3.09
CA ASP A 165 18.86 21.00 -1.75
C ASP A 165 19.13 19.52 -1.47
N ASP A 166 20.22 19.17 -0.80
CA ASP A 166 20.49 17.76 -0.41
C ASP A 166 19.70 17.45 0.87
N ASP A 167 18.37 17.34 0.73
CA ASP A 167 17.43 17.12 1.82
C ASP A 167 16.70 15.77 1.74
N GLY A 168 17.11 14.95 0.77
CA GLY A 168 16.60 13.62 0.46
C GLY A 168 15.38 13.62 -0.43
N ASP A 169 14.76 14.76 -0.72
CA ASP A 169 13.64 14.85 -1.67
C ASP A 169 14.16 14.89 -3.11
N PHE A 170 13.54 14.15 -4.01
CA PHE A 170 13.84 14.24 -5.44
C PHE A 170 12.63 13.85 -6.28
N TRP A 171 12.58 14.37 -7.49
CA TRP A 171 11.60 13.96 -8.49
C TRP A 171 12.19 12.90 -9.44
N MET A 172 11.32 12.01 -9.91
CA MET A 172 11.63 11.07 -10.98
C MET A 172 10.39 10.76 -11.81
N GLU A 173 10.58 10.28 -13.03
CA GLU A 173 9.48 9.80 -13.87
C GLU A 173 9.09 8.38 -13.48
N LEU A 174 7.81 8.03 -13.64
CA LEU A 174 7.29 6.68 -13.37
C LEU A 174 8.08 5.60 -14.12
N HIS A 175 8.48 5.87 -15.36
CA HIS A 175 9.25 4.92 -16.15
C HIS A 175 10.57 4.53 -15.46
N ASP A 176 11.33 5.52 -14.98
CA ASP A 176 12.57 5.28 -14.25
C ASP A 176 12.30 4.63 -12.89
N TRP A 177 11.22 5.02 -12.23
CA TRP A 177 10.84 4.43 -10.96
C TRP A 177 10.52 2.94 -11.07
N VAL A 178 9.74 2.53 -12.08
CA VAL A 178 9.43 1.11 -12.32
C VAL A 178 10.66 0.30 -12.71
N HIS A 179 11.64 0.92 -13.36
CA HIS A 179 12.90 0.26 -13.71
C HIS A 179 13.78 -0.02 -12.48
N TRP A 180 13.84 0.92 -11.53
CA TRP A 180 14.73 0.80 -10.37
C TRP A 180 14.08 0.20 -9.11
N PHE A 181 12.80 0.48 -8.85
CA PHE A 181 12.10 0.05 -7.64
C PHE A 181 11.40 -1.29 -7.83
N THR A 182 11.47 -2.13 -6.78
CA THR A 182 10.93 -3.49 -6.82
C THR A 182 9.64 -3.63 -6.05
N ASP A 183 9.41 -2.80 -5.04
CA ASP A 183 8.27 -2.94 -4.14
C ASP A 183 7.65 -1.58 -3.81
N VAL A 184 6.32 -1.54 -3.75
CA VAL A 184 5.56 -0.41 -3.22
C VAL A 184 4.50 -0.90 -2.24
N SER A 185 4.32 -0.16 -1.16
CA SER A 185 3.33 -0.38 -0.11
C SER A 185 2.42 0.84 -0.03
N LEU A 186 1.14 0.62 -0.28
CA LEU A 186 0.07 1.63 -0.21
C LEU A 186 -0.68 1.43 1.10
N CYS A 187 -0.37 2.24 2.12
CA CYS A 187 -1.08 2.21 3.40
C CYS A 187 -2.26 3.19 3.36
N ARG A 188 -3.45 2.65 3.08
CA ARG A 188 -4.69 3.43 3.00
C ARG A 188 -5.20 3.76 4.39
N GLN A 189 -5.43 5.05 4.63
CA GLN A 189 -6.06 5.53 5.84
C GLN A 189 -7.58 5.33 5.73
N VAL A 190 -8.13 4.50 6.60
CA VAL A 190 -9.58 4.30 6.68
C VAL A 190 -10.13 5.36 7.63
N ASN A 191 -10.70 6.43 7.08
CA ASN A 191 -11.35 7.45 7.90
C ASN A 191 -12.70 6.92 8.40
N THR A 192 -12.72 6.47 9.65
CA THR A 192 -13.92 5.93 10.33
C THR A 192 -14.58 6.96 11.24
N SER A 193 -14.08 8.20 11.28
CA SER A 193 -14.57 9.23 12.19
C SER A 193 -16.05 9.53 11.95
N LEU A 194 -16.85 9.46 13.02
CA LEU A 194 -18.28 9.76 12.97
C LEU A 194 -18.57 11.22 12.56
N LEU A 195 -17.60 12.11 12.76
CA LEU A 195 -17.68 13.55 12.51
C LEU A 195 -17.11 13.97 11.14
N SER A 196 -16.59 13.01 10.36
CA SER A 196 -16.11 13.29 9.01
C SER A 196 -17.29 13.44 8.05
N LEU A 197 -17.33 14.55 7.32
CA LEU A 197 -18.29 14.79 6.23
C LEU A 197 -18.04 13.90 5.01
N GLN A 198 -16.91 13.18 4.95
CA GLN A 198 -16.58 12.23 3.88
C GLN A 198 -16.28 10.85 4.47
N LYS A 199 -17.34 10.11 4.83
CA LYS A 199 -17.25 8.67 5.09
C LYS A 199 -17.38 7.93 3.76
N ASN A 200 -16.25 7.47 3.22
CA ASN A 200 -16.23 6.70 1.97
C ASN A 200 -16.05 5.19 2.20
N TRP A 201 -15.83 4.78 3.45
CA TRP A 201 -15.54 3.40 3.83
C TRP A 201 -16.38 2.95 5.03
N HIS A 202 -16.93 1.74 4.94
CA HIS A 202 -17.54 1.05 6.08
C HIS A 202 -16.51 0.11 6.70
N GLU A 203 -16.26 0.19 8.02
CA GLU A 203 -15.33 -0.70 8.72
C GLU A 203 -16.07 -1.86 9.41
N GLY A 204 -15.55 -3.07 9.28
CA GLY A 204 -15.92 -4.20 10.14
C GLY A 204 -14.69 -4.93 10.67
N THR A 205 -14.65 -5.17 11.97
CA THR A 205 -13.56 -5.86 12.67
C THR A 205 -14.07 -7.14 13.32
N PHE A 206 -13.27 -8.21 13.20
CA PHE A 206 -13.53 -9.47 13.84
C PHE A 206 -12.32 -9.88 14.69
N HIS A 207 -12.50 -10.80 15.62
CA HIS A 207 -11.43 -11.40 16.40
C HIS A 207 -11.68 -12.89 16.50
N GLY A 208 -10.61 -13.68 16.38
CA GLY A 208 -10.68 -15.12 16.42
C GLY A 208 -9.32 -15.75 16.68
N GLU A 209 -9.34 -17.06 16.88
CA GLU A 209 -8.15 -17.87 17.13
C GLU A 209 -8.23 -19.19 16.35
N TRP A 210 -7.08 -19.71 15.94
CA TRP A 210 -6.94 -21.05 15.39
C TRP A 210 -6.41 -21.98 16.47
N LYS A 211 -7.29 -22.80 17.05
CA LYS A 211 -6.95 -23.73 18.12
C LYS A 211 -7.81 -24.99 18.05
N GLY A 212 -7.18 -26.15 18.18
CA GLY A 212 -7.85 -27.45 18.13
C GLY A 212 -8.65 -27.61 16.84
N ARG A 213 -9.97 -27.77 16.94
CA ARG A 213 -10.84 -28.00 15.77
C ARG A 213 -10.86 -26.83 14.78
N SER A 214 -10.66 -25.58 15.23
CA SER A 214 -10.69 -24.42 14.33
C SER A 214 -9.41 -24.25 13.51
N ALA A 215 -8.32 -24.96 13.84
CA ALA A 215 -7.07 -24.94 13.08
C ALA A 215 -7.15 -25.87 11.85
N GLY A 216 -8.02 -25.52 10.91
CA GLY A 216 -8.39 -26.36 9.75
C GLY A 216 -7.37 -26.38 8.60
N GLY A 217 -6.28 -25.63 8.70
CA GLY A 217 -5.27 -25.53 7.63
C GLY A 217 -5.76 -24.74 6.41
N SER A 218 -5.02 -24.86 5.30
CA SER A 218 -5.32 -24.15 4.05
C SER A 218 -6.33 -24.92 3.19
N VAL A 219 -6.70 -24.37 2.02
CA VAL A 219 -7.61 -25.03 1.06
C VAL A 219 -7.11 -26.42 0.61
N ASN A 220 -5.81 -26.69 0.74
CA ASN A 220 -5.22 -27.99 0.46
C ASN A 220 -5.67 -29.07 1.47
N ASN A 221 -6.08 -28.68 2.68
CA ASN A 221 -6.59 -29.56 3.72
C ASN A 221 -8.12 -29.71 3.63
N ARG A 222 -8.63 -30.25 2.51
CA ARG A 222 -10.07 -30.27 2.15
C ARG A 222 -11.02 -30.72 3.28
N GLU A 223 -10.64 -31.73 4.06
CA GLU A 223 -11.48 -32.30 5.13
C GLU A 223 -11.64 -31.36 6.34
N THR A 224 -10.65 -30.52 6.61
CA THR A 224 -10.59 -29.70 7.83
C THR A 224 -10.68 -28.21 7.53
N PHE A 225 -10.46 -27.80 6.28
CA PHE A 225 -10.47 -26.40 5.85
C PHE A 225 -11.75 -25.65 6.26
N LEU A 226 -12.92 -26.29 6.13
CA LEU A 226 -14.20 -25.69 6.49
C LEU A 226 -14.41 -25.56 8.01
N HIS A 227 -13.55 -26.13 8.84
CA HIS A 227 -13.56 -25.92 10.29
C HIS A 227 -12.93 -24.58 10.71
N ASN A 228 -12.18 -23.91 9.82
CA ASN A 228 -11.68 -22.56 10.09
C ASN A 228 -12.83 -21.58 10.39
N PRO A 229 -12.61 -20.51 11.18
CA PRO A 229 -13.60 -19.47 11.37
C PRO A 229 -14.08 -18.88 10.04
N GLN A 230 -15.39 -18.76 9.86
CA GLN A 230 -16.02 -18.22 8.65
C GLN A 230 -16.77 -16.93 8.98
N TYR A 231 -16.56 -15.91 8.16
CA TYR A 231 -17.19 -14.59 8.31
C TYR A 231 -17.96 -14.26 7.04
N VAL A 232 -19.10 -13.58 7.20
CA VAL A 232 -19.97 -13.18 6.10
C VAL A 232 -20.11 -11.66 6.12
N PHE A 233 -19.91 -11.04 4.97
CA PHE A 233 -20.19 -9.63 4.75
C PHE A 233 -21.02 -9.46 3.47
N LYS A 234 -21.77 -8.35 3.39
CA LYS A 234 -22.57 -8.01 2.22
C LYS A 234 -21.84 -6.94 1.43
N VAL A 235 -21.71 -7.16 0.12
CA VAL A 235 -21.23 -6.13 -0.81
C VAL A 235 -22.45 -5.43 -1.41
N PRO A 236 -22.55 -4.09 -1.35
CA PRO A 236 -23.65 -3.36 -1.99
C PRO A 236 -23.76 -3.68 -3.48
N HIS A 237 -24.96 -3.55 -4.04
CA HIS A 237 -25.15 -3.67 -5.49
C HIS A 237 -24.46 -2.50 -6.21
N GLY A 238 -23.63 -2.82 -7.21
CA GLY A 238 -22.88 -1.86 -8.03
C GLY A 238 -21.37 -2.12 -8.00
N GLU A 239 -20.59 -1.15 -8.50
CA GLU A 239 -19.13 -1.15 -8.36
C GLU A 239 -18.77 -0.74 -6.92
N ALA A 240 -18.36 -1.73 -6.13
CA ALA A 240 -17.92 -1.56 -4.75
C ALA A 240 -16.52 -2.17 -4.60
N GLU A 241 -15.60 -1.39 -4.05
CA GLU A 241 -14.26 -1.86 -3.70
C GLU A 241 -14.30 -2.45 -2.29
N VAL A 242 -13.70 -3.64 -2.11
CA VAL A 242 -13.60 -4.29 -0.80
C VAL A 242 -12.15 -4.52 -0.45
N MET A 243 -11.74 -4.02 0.70
CA MET A 243 -10.40 -4.24 1.25
C MET A 243 -10.47 -5.16 2.46
N LEU A 244 -9.72 -6.26 2.41
CA LEU A 244 -9.67 -7.28 3.46
C LEU A 244 -8.25 -7.39 3.99
N SER A 245 -8.08 -7.32 5.30
CA SER A 245 -6.79 -7.53 5.96
C SER A 245 -6.93 -8.63 7.02
N LEU A 246 -6.01 -9.60 6.96
CA LEU A 246 -5.87 -10.66 7.95
C LEU A 246 -4.49 -10.52 8.58
N MET A 247 -4.44 -10.31 9.88
CA MET A 247 -3.19 -10.23 10.64
C MET A 247 -3.15 -11.32 11.71
N GLN A 248 -1.95 -11.65 12.16
CA GLN A 248 -1.71 -12.55 13.30
C GLN A 248 -1.03 -11.77 14.42
N GLU A 249 -1.20 -12.22 15.67
CA GLU A 249 -0.43 -11.64 16.77
C GLU A 249 1.05 -11.93 16.59
N ASP A 250 1.88 -10.92 16.84
CA ASP A 250 3.33 -11.06 16.71
C ASP A 250 3.84 -12.08 17.74
N PRO A 251 4.42 -13.22 17.30
CA PRO A 251 4.92 -14.24 18.21
C PRO A 251 6.10 -13.73 19.07
N ARG A 252 6.73 -12.60 18.69
CA ARG A 252 7.79 -11.91 19.46
C ARG A 252 7.25 -11.13 20.66
N SER A 253 5.96 -10.81 20.67
CA SER A 253 5.30 -10.15 21.81
C SER A 253 5.05 -11.10 22.98
N ALA A 254 5.01 -12.41 22.72
CA ALA A 254 5.05 -13.44 23.74
C ALA A 254 6.52 -13.78 24.02
N LEU A 255 6.93 -13.74 25.29
CA LEU A 255 8.17 -14.36 25.81
C LEU A 255 8.11 -15.90 25.66
N SER A 256 7.84 -16.40 24.45
CA SER A 256 7.63 -17.82 24.20
C SER A 256 8.94 -18.48 23.77
N SER A 257 9.26 -19.58 24.45
CA SER A 257 10.44 -20.43 24.29
C SER A 257 10.49 -21.20 22.96
N VAL A 258 9.70 -20.79 21.97
CA VAL A 258 9.61 -21.39 20.65
C VAL A 258 9.93 -20.28 19.67
N GLY A 259 11.10 -20.35 19.03
CA GLY A 259 11.62 -19.31 18.15
C GLY A 259 10.54 -18.68 17.27
N GLY A 260 10.18 -17.45 17.60
CA GLY A 260 9.02 -16.72 17.08
C GLY A 260 9.10 -16.48 15.57
N LYS A 261 8.49 -17.39 14.80
CA LYS A 261 8.27 -17.24 13.36
C LYS A 261 6.78 -17.04 13.12
N ASN A 262 6.46 -16.10 12.24
CA ASN A 262 5.10 -15.90 11.75
C ASN A 262 4.60 -17.17 11.05
N PHE A 263 3.33 -17.51 11.25
CA PHE A 263 2.67 -18.56 10.50
C PHE A 263 2.35 -18.07 9.08
N ALA A 264 2.37 -18.99 8.11
CA ALA A 264 1.79 -18.71 6.80
C ALA A 264 0.26 -18.60 6.97
N ILE A 265 -0.27 -17.38 6.84
CA ILE A 265 -1.69 -17.08 6.98
C ILE A 265 -2.26 -16.63 5.63
N GLY A 266 -3.56 -16.85 5.46
CA GLY A 266 -4.31 -16.42 4.29
C GLY A 266 -5.80 -16.67 4.50
N PHE A 267 -6.62 -16.17 3.59
CA PHE A 267 -8.05 -16.37 3.60
C PHE A 267 -8.56 -16.71 2.20
N TYR A 268 -9.78 -17.25 2.14
CA TYR A 268 -10.45 -17.58 0.90
C TYR A 268 -11.81 -16.89 0.87
N ILE A 269 -12.10 -16.20 -0.24
CA ILE A 269 -13.38 -15.48 -0.41
C ILE A 269 -14.30 -16.37 -1.26
N MET A 270 -15.50 -16.62 -0.76
CA MET A 270 -16.52 -17.39 -1.47
C MET A 270 -17.78 -16.56 -1.65
N LYS A 271 -18.34 -16.57 -2.86
CA LYS A 271 -19.69 -16.06 -3.10
C LYS A 271 -20.68 -17.06 -2.51
N VAL A 272 -21.52 -16.60 -1.59
CA VAL A 272 -22.55 -17.44 -0.96
C VAL A 272 -23.92 -17.06 -1.50
N SER A 273 -24.66 -18.05 -1.98
CA SER A 273 -26.10 -17.93 -2.22
C SER A 273 -26.82 -18.18 -0.90
N LEU A 274 -27.14 -17.14 -0.14
CA LEU A 274 -27.98 -17.32 1.05
C LEU A 274 -29.42 -17.50 0.58
N PRO A 275 -30.11 -18.62 0.89
CA PRO A 275 -31.56 -18.67 0.78
C PRO A 275 -32.14 -17.63 1.74
N HIS A 276 -33.16 -16.88 1.29
CA HIS A 276 -33.70 -15.71 1.99
C HIS A 276 -34.26 -15.96 3.40
N THR A 277 -34.21 -17.18 3.92
CA THR A 277 -34.79 -17.58 5.20
C THR A 277 -34.09 -18.83 5.74
N SER A 278 -32.93 -18.70 6.39
CA SER A 278 -32.52 -19.70 7.38
C SER A 278 -31.60 -19.12 8.44
N CYS A 279 -32.20 -18.99 9.63
CA CYS A 279 -31.55 -18.82 10.91
C CYS A 279 -30.69 -20.07 11.20
N CYS A 280 -29.51 -20.16 10.60
CA CYS A 280 -28.48 -21.13 10.99
C CYS A 280 -27.40 -20.37 11.74
N GLN A 281 -27.18 -20.76 13.00
CA GLN A 281 -26.16 -20.26 13.90
C GLN A 281 -24.74 -20.41 13.32
N ARG A 282 -24.36 -19.49 12.44
CA ARG A 282 -22.98 -19.04 12.24
C ARG A 282 -22.98 -17.59 12.72
N LYS A 283 -21.89 -17.07 13.27
CA LYS A 283 -21.81 -15.68 13.73
C LYS A 283 -22.06 -14.73 12.54
N SER A 284 -23.33 -14.47 12.27
CA SER A 284 -23.85 -13.58 11.26
C SER A 284 -24.13 -12.28 11.97
N ILE A 285 -23.31 -11.26 11.68
CA ILE A 285 -23.73 -9.90 11.94
C ILE A 285 -24.20 -9.36 10.59
N ILE A 286 -25.52 -9.31 10.45
CA ILE A 286 -26.16 -8.47 9.45
C ILE A 286 -25.97 -7.04 9.97
N GLY A 287 -25.06 -6.28 9.38
CA GLY A 287 -25.12 -4.83 9.45
C GLY A 287 -26.35 -4.38 8.65
N GLU A 288 -27.52 -4.42 9.26
CA GLU A 288 -28.76 -3.88 8.71
C GLU A 288 -28.73 -2.37 8.92
N TYR A 289 -28.59 -1.61 7.83
CA TYR A 289 -28.82 -0.17 7.86
C TYR A 289 -29.93 0.16 6.87
N SER A 290 -31.11 0.44 7.41
CA SER A 290 -32.20 1.10 6.71
C SER A 290 -31.81 2.55 6.43
N VAL A 291 -31.62 2.90 5.16
CA VAL A 291 -31.59 4.31 4.74
C VAL A 291 -33.03 4.81 4.76
N SER A 292 -33.46 5.44 5.86
CA SER A 292 -34.68 6.24 5.86
C SER A 292 -34.45 7.43 4.93
N LYS A 293 -35.21 7.49 3.82
CA LYS A 293 -35.29 8.70 3.00
C LYS A 293 -35.96 9.81 3.82
N PRO A 294 -35.48 11.05 3.74
CA PRO A 294 -36.19 12.17 4.34
C PRO A 294 -37.46 12.46 3.51
N VAL A 295 -38.58 12.62 4.20
CA VAL A 295 -39.69 13.49 3.77
C VAL A 295 -39.84 14.54 4.85
#